data_AF-A0A3N5QRR2-F1
#
_entry.id   AF-A0A3N5QRR2-F1
#
_cell.length_a   1.000
_cell.length_b   1.000
_cell.length_c   1.000
_cell.angle_alpha   90.00
_cell.angle_beta   90.00
_cell.angle_gamma   90.00
#
_symmetry.space_group_name_H-M   'P 1'
#
loop_
_entity.id
_entity.type
_entity.pdbx_description
1 polymer ?
#
loop_
_entity_poly.entity_id
_entity_poly.type
_entity_poly.pdbx_seq_one_letter_code
_entity_poly.pdbx_strand_id
1 'polypeptide(L)'
;KKIYPYQMWLDGLYMAQPFYTRYAAMFNEPEIFDDAAKQFLLIEKYLKDEKTGLYYHGYDESKEQKWADPETGRSPNYWGRAIGWFMMALVDVLDYFPEDHPEREEIINILKNLSSSLLDYRDEETKLWYQIVDAGSREGNYIEASSSSMYTYAFAKGVNKGYLDKKYLNIARESFDSIFKHLVTYNDEGNIFLNNVASVGGLGGKPYRDGSFEYYISEPKRTNDFKGYGPFLLSAIEIYRAKSFK
;
A
#
# COMPACT_ATOMS: atom_id res chain seq x y z
N LYS A 1 -1.36 27.13 -4.50
CA LYS A 1 -0.47 26.80 -5.65
C LYS A 1 -0.87 25.41 -6.15
N LYS A 2 -1.28 25.24 -7.41
CA LYS A 2 -1.59 23.92 -7.99
C LYS A 2 -0.27 23.23 -8.35
N ILE A 3 0.19 22.28 -7.53
CA ILE A 3 1.49 21.59 -7.74
C ILE A 3 1.31 20.29 -8.55
N TYR A 4 0.21 19.56 -8.29
CA TYR A 4 -0.14 18.30 -8.98
C TYR A 4 -1.59 18.36 -9.47
N PRO A 5 -1.93 19.25 -10.43
CA PRO A 5 -3.28 19.27 -11.00
C PRO A 5 -3.54 17.96 -11.78
N TYR A 6 -4.80 17.52 -11.81
CA TYR A 6 -5.26 16.34 -12.58
C TYR A 6 -4.64 15.00 -12.22
N GLN A 7 -3.92 14.93 -11.09
CA GLN A 7 -3.17 13.75 -10.69
C GLN A 7 -3.84 12.99 -9.54
N MET A 8 -3.93 11.68 -9.68
CA MET A 8 -4.34 10.75 -8.63
C MET A 8 -3.18 9.82 -8.29
N TRP A 9 -2.79 9.76 -7.02
CA TRP A 9 -1.73 8.88 -6.53
C TRP A 9 -2.30 7.94 -5.47
N LEU A 10 -1.86 6.68 -5.46
CA LEU A 10 -2.34 5.67 -4.51
C LEU A 10 -2.21 6.14 -3.05
N ASP A 11 -1.11 6.82 -2.72
CA ASP A 11 -0.83 7.37 -1.41
C ASP A 11 -1.99 8.22 -0.88
N GLY A 12 -2.61 9.02 -1.76
CA GLY A 12 -3.69 9.95 -1.40
C GLY A 12 -4.91 9.26 -0.80
N LEU A 13 -5.13 7.98 -1.12
CA LEU A 13 -6.27 7.22 -0.61
C LEU A 13 -6.10 6.97 0.89
N TYR A 14 -4.90 6.59 1.34
CA TYR A 14 -4.66 6.40 2.77
C TYR A 14 -4.60 7.72 3.53
N MET A 15 -4.06 8.77 2.92
CA MET A 15 -3.95 10.06 3.61
C MET A 15 -5.33 10.70 3.88
N ALA A 16 -6.32 10.44 3.03
CA ALA A 16 -7.63 11.10 3.11
C ALA A 16 -8.78 10.16 3.48
N GLN A 17 -8.93 9.00 2.83
CA GLN A 17 -10.18 8.23 2.90
C GLN A 17 -10.46 7.61 4.27
N PRO A 18 -9.49 7.02 5.00
CA PRO A 18 -9.72 6.56 6.38
C PRO A 18 -10.15 7.67 7.32
N PHE A 19 -9.58 8.88 7.17
CA PHE A 19 -10.01 10.04 7.94
C PHE A 19 -11.43 10.47 7.55
N TYR A 20 -11.70 10.57 6.25
CA TYR A 20 -12.95 11.11 5.71
C TYR A 20 -14.15 10.21 6.06
N THR A 21 -13.99 8.90 5.92
CA THR A 21 -15.02 7.91 6.31
C THR A 21 -15.24 7.83 7.82
N ARG A 22 -14.18 7.95 8.61
CA ARG A 22 -14.31 8.07 10.07
C ARG A 22 -15.05 9.34 10.47
N TYR A 23 -14.74 10.46 9.81
CA TYR A 23 -15.44 11.73 10.02
C TYR A 23 -16.93 11.58 9.69
N ALA A 24 -17.25 10.98 8.54
CA ALA A 24 -18.62 10.71 8.11
C ALA A 24 -19.42 9.92 9.15
N ALA A 25 -18.83 8.83 9.67
CA ALA A 25 -19.47 8.03 10.72
C ALA A 25 -19.63 8.80 12.04
N MET A 26 -18.64 9.61 12.43
CA MET A 26 -18.66 10.35 13.70
C MET A 26 -19.64 11.53 13.70
N PHE A 27 -19.80 12.20 12.57
CA PHE A 27 -20.61 13.41 12.44
C PHE A 27 -21.92 13.20 11.66
N ASN A 28 -22.20 11.96 11.25
CA ASN A 28 -23.41 11.56 10.53
C ASN A 28 -23.60 12.29 9.19
N GLU A 29 -22.55 12.24 8.35
CA GLU A 29 -22.50 12.83 7.00
C GLU A 29 -22.45 11.71 5.94
N PRO A 30 -23.58 11.05 5.64
CA PRO A 30 -23.62 9.79 4.87
C PRO A 30 -23.18 9.92 3.40
N GLU A 31 -23.34 11.08 2.78
CA GLU A 31 -22.94 11.34 1.39
C GLU A 31 -21.43 11.22 1.16
N ILE A 32 -20.63 11.31 2.23
CA ILE A 32 -19.18 11.13 2.18
C ILE A 32 -18.82 9.69 1.79
N PHE A 33 -19.65 8.70 2.16
CA PHE A 33 -19.37 7.31 1.81
C PHE A 33 -19.45 7.07 0.29
N ASP A 34 -20.40 7.71 -0.39
CA ASP A 34 -20.52 7.65 -1.86
C ASP A 34 -19.29 8.27 -2.55
N ASP A 35 -18.83 9.42 -2.06
CA ASP A 35 -17.63 10.06 -2.58
C ASP A 35 -16.38 9.21 -2.29
N ALA A 36 -16.23 8.72 -1.07
CA ALA A 36 -15.10 7.86 -0.71
C ALA A 36 -15.06 6.59 -1.58
N ALA A 37 -16.19 5.92 -1.79
CA ALA A 37 -16.29 4.77 -2.67
C ALA A 37 -15.88 5.11 -4.10
N LYS A 38 -16.38 6.23 -4.62
CA LYS A 38 -15.99 6.73 -5.96
C LYS A 38 -14.48 6.91 -6.10
N GLN A 39 -13.77 7.38 -5.06
CA GLN A 39 -12.31 7.52 -5.13
C GLN A 39 -11.61 6.16 -5.32
N PHE A 40 -12.03 5.11 -4.60
CA PHE A 40 -11.48 3.75 -4.79
C PHE A 40 -11.77 3.20 -6.19
N LEU A 41 -12.99 3.38 -6.69
CA LEU A 41 -13.39 2.90 -8.02
C LEU A 41 -12.66 3.63 -9.15
N LEU A 42 -12.35 4.92 -8.97
CA LEU A 42 -11.51 5.65 -9.93
C LEU A 42 -10.07 5.12 -9.91
N ILE A 43 -9.50 4.83 -8.74
CA ILE A 43 -8.18 4.17 -8.66
C ILE A 43 -8.20 2.81 -9.35
N GLU A 44 -9.20 1.96 -9.07
CA GLU A 44 -9.40 0.67 -9.74
C GLU A 44 -9.39 0.82 -11.26
N LYS A 45 -10.22 1.73 -11.77
CA LYS A 45 -10.37 1.96 -13.20
C LYS A 45 -9.09 2.46 -13.88
N TYR A 46 -8.38 3.40 -13.25
CA TYR A 46 -7.32 4.15 -13.93
C TYR A 46 -5.91 3.65 -13.61
N LEU A 47 -5.66 3.07 -12.43
CA LEU A 47 -4.32 2.66 -12.01
C LEU A 47 -4.05 1.17 -12.06
N LYS A 48 -5.08 0.32 -12.11
CA LYS A 48 -4.89 -1.12 -12.23
C LYS A 48 -4.32 -1.52 -13.58
N ASP A 49 -3.29 -2.36 -13.55
CA ASP A 49 -2.84 -3.13 -14.68
C ASP A 49 -3.54 -4.49 -14.69
N GLU A 50 -4.40 -4.74 -15.68
CA GLU A 50 -5.14 -6.00 -15.81
C GLU A 50 -4.23 -7.21 -16.08
N LYS A 51 -3.00 -6.99 -16.55
CA LYS A 51 -2.05 -8.09 -16.82
C LYS A 51 -1.43 -8.64 -15.54
N THR A 52 -1.02 -7.76 -14.63
CA THR A 52 -0.34 -8.13 -13.38
C THR A 52 -1.27 -8.13 -12.17
N GLY A 53 -2.39 -7.40 -12.25
CA GLY A 53 -3.26 -7.10 -11.12
C GLY A 53 -2.65 -6.12 -10.11
N LEU A 54 -1.50 -5.50 -10.44
CA LEU A 54 -0.87 -4.46 -9.63
C LEU A 54 -1.37 -3.06 -10.04
N TYR A 55 -1.01 -2.06 -9.25
CA TYR A 55 -1.45 -0.68 -9.42
C TYR A 55 -0.26 0.24 -9.60
N TYR A 56 -0.29 1.05 -10.66
CA TYR A 56 0.71 2.09 -10.87
C TYR A 56 0.65 3.14 -9.75
N HIS A 57 1.79 3.75 -9.41
CA HIS A 57 1.86 4.73 -8.32
C HIS A 57 0.95 5.95 -8.57
N GLY A 58 1.00 6.52 -9.77
CA GLY A 58 0.26 7.73 -10.10
C GLY A 58 -0.36 7.72 -11.50
N TYR A 59 -1.40 8.52 -11.66
CA TYR A 59 -2.13 8.77 -12.90
C TYR A 59 -2.28 10.27 -13.10
N ASP A 60 -2.05 10.74 -14.32
CA ASP A 60 -2.28 12.12 -14.74
C ASP A 60 -3.34 12.14 -15.85
N GLU A 61 -4.53 12.68 -15.54
CA GLU A 61 -5.64 12.75 -16.48
C GLU A 61 -5.32 13.65 -17.69
N SER A 62 -4.57 14.74 -17.48
CA SER A 62 -4.18 15.62 -18.58
C SER A 62 -3.04 15.06 -19.42
N LYS A 63 -2.31 14.08 -18.88
CA LYS A 63 -1.14 13.43 -19.50
C LYS A 63 -0.02 14.42 -19.84
N GLU A 64 0.05 15.53 -19.12
CA GLU A 64 1.04 16.59 -19.34
C GLU A 64 2.35 16.31 -18.60
N GLN A 65 2.31 15.49 -17.54
CA GLN A 65 3.52 15.07 -16.84
C GLN A 65 4.39 14.18 -17.72
N LYS A 66 5.71 14.41 -17.73
CA LYS A 66 6.67 13.59 -18.50
C LYS A 66 6.78 12.15 -18.03
N TRP A 67 6.37 11.85 -16.80
CA TRP A 67 6.35 10.48 -16.26
C TRP A 67 5.09 9.73 -16.68
N ALA A 68 4.05 10.45 -17.13
CA ALA A 68 2.77 9.86 -17.48
C ALA A 68 2.86 9.28 -18.90
N ASP A 69 2.43 8.04 -19.02
CA ASP A 69 2.26 7.39 -20.31
C ASP A 69 1.28 8.19 -21.20
N PRO A 70 1.60 8.45 -22.48
CA PRO A 70 0.79 9.33 -23.33
C PRO A 70 -0.58 8.73 -23.71
N GLU A 71 -0.75 7.41 -23.61
CA GLU A 71 -2.02 6.76 -23.93
C GLU A 71 -2.90 6.60 -22.69
N THR A 72 -2.29 6.21 -21.58
CA THR A 72 -2.99 5.78 -20.37
C THR A 72 -2.89 6.77 -19.23
N GLY A 73 -1.97 7.73 -19.25
CA GLY A 73 -1.72 8.68 -18.16
C GLY A 73 -1.00 8.09 -16.94
N ARG A 74 -0.63 6.81 -16.97
CA ARG A 74 -0.09 6.07 -15.81
C ARG A 74 1.42 6.32 -15.64
N SER A 75 1.89 6.31 -14.40
CA SER A 75 3.32 6.25 -14.07
C SER A 75 3.92 4.89 -14.45
N PRO A 76 5.24 4.74 -14.61
CA PRO A 76 5.78 3.56 -15.28
C PRO A 76 6.05 2.34 -14.38
N ASN A 77 5.95 2.44 -13.05
CA ASN A 77 6.31 1.33 -12.13
C ASN A 77 5.29 1.12 -10.99
N TYR A 78 5.28 -0.12 -10.48
CA TYR A 78 4.52 -0.56 -9.31
C TYR A 78 5.34 -0.35 -8.04
N TRP A 79 5.26 0.86 -7.48
CA TRP A 79 5.99 1.18 -6.26
C TRP A 79 5.32 0.55 -5.02
N GLY A 80 6.08 -0.29 -4.30
CA GLY A 80 5.53 -1.12 -3.24
C GLY A 80 4.84 -0.33 -2.12
N ARG A 81 5.40 0.80 -1.68
CA ARG A 81 4.75 1.58 -0.61
C ARG A 81 3.45 2.26 -1.08
N ALA A 82 3.37 2.71 -2.33
CA ALA A 82 2.14 3.28 -2.87
C ALA A 82 1.00 2.25 -2.87
N ILE A 83 1.29 1.03 -3.32
CA ILE A 83 0.34 -0.09 -3.23
C ILE A 83 0.03 -0.43 -1.76
N GLY A 84 1.03 -0.35 -0.88
CA GLY A 84 0.87 -0.56 0.56
C GLY A 84 -0.13 0.42 1.18
N TRP A 85 -0.03 1.71 0.85
CA TRP A 85 -1.01 2.71 1.29
C TRP A 85 -2.42 2.39 0.78
N PHE A 86 -2.54 2.00 -0.49
CA PHE A 86 -3.82 1.63 -1.05
C PHE A 86 -4.45 0.44 -0.31
N MET A 87 -3.66 -0.61 -0.06
CA MET A 87 -4.06 -1.77 0.73
C MET A 87 -4.52 -1.41 2.14
N MET A 88 -3.78 -0.54 2.83
CA MET A 88 -4.18 -0.05 4.16
C MET A 88 -5.48 0.74 4.09
N ALA A 89 -5.64 1.60 3.08
CA ALA A 89 -6.85 2.40 2.91
C ALA A 89 -8.08 1.50 2.71
N LEU A 90 -7.97 0.46 1.87
CA LEU A 90 -9.05 -0.50 1.61
C LEU A 90 -9.56 -1.17 2.90
N VAL A 91 -8.66 -1.63 3.78
CA VAL A 91 -9.09 -2.28 5.04
C VAL A 91 -9.55 -1.30 6.11
N ASP A 92 -9.02 -0.07 6.12
CA ASP A 92 -9.29 0.90 7.19
C ASP A 92 -10.59 1.66 6.98
N VAL A 93 -10.96 1.97 5.73
CA VAL A 93 -12.26 2.63 5.45
C VAL A 93 -13.43 1.72 5.81
N LEU A 94 -13.28 0.41 5.62
CA LEU A 94 -14.31 -0.59 5.90
C LEU A 94 -14.66 -0.72 7.39
N ASP A 95 -13.89 -0.11 8.30
CA ASP A 95 -14.28 0.00 9.72
C ASP A 95 -15.45 0.96 9.95
N TYR A 96 -15.72 1.86 9.00
CA TYR A 96 -16.71 2.93 9.13
C TYR A 96 -17.79 2.91 8.04
N PHE A 97 -17.54 2.25 6.90
CA PHE A 97 -18.52 2.11 5.83
C PHE A 97 -19.80 1.42 6.32
N PRO A 98 -21.01 1.91 5.96
CA PRO A 98 -22.26 1.22 6.23
C PRO A 98 -22.27 -0.19 5.62
N GLU A 99 -22.73 -1.19 6.37
CA GLU A 99 -22.72 -2.59 5.93
C GLU A 99 -23.53 -2.83 4.66
N ASP A 100 -24.59 -2.04 4.44
CA ASP A 100 -25.51 -2.08 3.30
C ASP A 100 -25.14 -1.10 2.18
N HIS A 101 -24.02 -0.39 2.28
CA HIS A 101 -23.57 0.53 1.24
C HIS A 101 -23.32 -0.23 -0.08
N PRO A 102 -23.87 0.22 -1.22
CA PRO A 102 -23.87 -0.55 -2.48
C PRO A 102 -22.46 -0.89 -2.98
N GLU A 103 -21.50 0.02 -2.81
CA GLU A 103 -20.11 -0.17 -3.27
C GLU A 103 -19.20 -0.87 -2.25
N ARG A 104 -19.70 -1.25 -1.06
CA ARG A 104 -18.87 -1.84 -0.01
C ARG A 104 -18.23 -3.15 -0.48
N GLU A 105 -19.00 -3.99 -1.17
CA GLU A 105 -18.50 -5.28 -1.64
C GLU A 105 -17.47 -5.10 -2.76
N GLU A 106 -17.58 -4.04 -3.57
CA GLU A 106 -16.58 -3.75 -4.59
C GLU A 106 -15.24 -3.35 -3.97
N ILE A 107 -15.24 -2.53 -2.91
CA ILE A 107 -14.03 -2.21 -2.13
C ILE A 107 -13.38 -3.49 -1.57
N ILE A 108 -14.19 -4.42 -1.08
CA ILE A 108 -13.72 -5.73 -0.60
C ILE A 108 -13.15 -6.58 -1.74
N ASN A 109 -13.77 -6.55 -2.93
CA ASN A 109 -13.28 -7.28 -4.10
C ASN A 109 -11.94 -6.73 -4.60
N ILE A 110 -11.77 -5.40 -4.61
CA ILE A 110 -10.48 -4.75 -4.91
C ILE A 110 -9.40 -5.26 -3.94
N LEU A 111 -9.68 -5.28 -2.65
CA LEU A 111 -8.77 -5.84 -1.64
C LEU A 111 -8.42 -7.31 -1.91
N LYS A 112 -9.42 -8.15 -2.19
CA LYS A 112 -9.22 -9.59 -2.47
C LYS A 112 -8.36 -9.80 -3.71
N ASN A 113 -8.64 -9.08 -4.79
CA ASN A 113 -7.94 -9.20 -6.06
C ASN A 113 -6.47 -8.77 -5.92
N LEU A 114 -6.22 -7.57 -5.39
CA LEU A 114 -4.87 -7.07 -5.16
C LEU A 114 -4.09 -7.96 -4.18
N SER A 115 -4.74 -8.44 -3.12
CA SER A 115 -4.11 -9.37 -2.18
C SER A 115 -3.65 -10.66 -2.86
N SER A 116 -4.45 -11.17 -3.81
CA SER A 116 -4.09 -12.36 -4.58
C SER A 116 -2.91 -12.08 -5.50
N SER A 117 -2.96 -11.00 -6.28
CA SER A 117 -1.88 -10.61 -7.20
C SER A 117 -0.55 -10.38 -6.48
N LEU A 118 -0.56 -9.77 -5.30
CA LEU A 118 0.66 -9.56 -4.51
C LEU A 118 1.37 -10.87 -4.12
N LEU A 119 0.68 -12.00 -4.05
CA LEU A 119 1.33 -13.29 -3.74
C LEU A 119 2.22 -13.80 -4.89
N ASP A 120 1.90 -13.45 -6.14
CA ASP A 120 2.71 -13.81 -7.30
C ASP A 120 4.06 -13.06 -7.31
N TYR A 121 4.16 -11.96 -6.55
CA TYR A 121 5.34 -11.11 -6.43
C TYR A 121 5.98 -11.15 -5.04
N ARG A 122 5.57 -12.10 -4.19
CA ARG A 122 6.17 -12.30 -2.88
C ARG A 122 7.47 -13.08 -3.06
N ASP A 123 8.58 -12.49 -2.65
CA ASP A 123 9.91 -13.07 -2.77
C ASP A 123 9.98 -14.45 -2.09
N GLU A 124 10.46 -15.47 -2.80
CA GLU A 124 10.43 -16.85 -2.30
C GLU A 124 11.38 -17.08 -1.13
N GLU A 125 12.52 -16.38 -1.08
CA GLU A 125 13.56 -16.55 -0.06
C GLU A 125 13.19 -15.81 1.23
N THR A 126 12.86 -14.53 1.11
CA THR A 126 12.61 -13.65 2.25
C THR A 126 11.14 -13.66 2.66
N LYS A 127 10.22 -14.04 1.78
CA LYS A 127 8.76 -13.95 2.01
C LYS A 127 8.24 -12.52 2.18
N LEU A 128 8.95 -11.57 1.58
CA LEU A 128 8.70 -10.13 1.62
C LEU A 128 8.55 -9.58 0.20
N TRP A 129 8.43 -8.26 0.06
CA TRP A 129 8.22 -7.61 -1.23
C TRP A 129 9.31 -6.58 -1.54
N TYR A 130 9.59 -6.44 -2.83
CA TYR A 130 10.57 -5.50 -3.35
C TYR A 130 10.03 -4.06 -3.41
N GLN A 131 10.95 -3.09 -3.46
CA GLN A 131 10.65 -1.66 -3.67
C GLN A 131 9.85 -1.44 -4.96
N ILE A 132 10.27 -2.07 -6.06
CA ILE A 132 9.46 -2.20 -7.28
C ILE A 132 8.98 -3.64 -7.36
N VAL A 133 7.66 -3.82 -7.23
CA VAL A 133 7.04 -5.10 -6.83
C VAL A 133 7.29 -6.21 -7.85
N ASP A 134 7.19 -5.91 -9.14
CA ASP A 134 7.32 -6.89 -10.22
C ASP A 134 8.76 -7.07 -10.75
N ALA A 135 9.72 -6.33 -10.20
CA ALA A 135 11.09 -6.28 -10.70
C ALA A 135 12.09 -6.94 -9.73
N GLY A 136 11.68 -7.99 -9.00
CA GLY A 136 12.51 -8.62 -7.96
C GLY A 136 13.85 -9.18 -8.46
N SER A 137 13.90 -9.64 -9.71
CA SER A 137 15.13 -10.15 -10.35
C SER A 137 16.02 -9.05 -10.96
N ARG A 138 15.56 -7.79 -10.98
CA ARG A 138 16.32 -6.69 -11.58
C ARG A 138 17.37 -6.18 -10.60
N GLU A 139 18.62 -6.14 -11.07
CA GLU A 139 19.76 -5.65 -10.28
C GLU A 139 19.49 -4.25 -9.70
N GLY A 140 19.85 -4.06 -8.43
CA GLY A 140 19.64 -2.81 -7.68
C GLY A 140 18.31 -2.73 -6.94
N ASN A 141 17.32 -3.56 -7.27
CA ASN A 141 16.10 -3.66 -6.47
C ASN A 141 16.41 -4.25 -5.09
N TYR A 142 15.52 -4.02 -4.13
CA TYR A 142 15.71 -4.47 -2.75
C TYR A 142 14.39 -4.74 -2.05
N ILE A 143 14.43 -5.65 -1.07
CA ILE A 143 13.31 -5.92 -0.17
C ILE A 143 13.07 -4.69 0.71
N GLU A 144 11.85 -4.14 0.63
CA GLU A 144 11.50 -2.86 1.23
C GLU A 144 10.60 -3.06 2.44
N ALA A 145 10.94 -2.38 3.54
CA ALA A 145 10.33 -2.64 4.84
C ALA A 145 8.92 -2.08 4.99
N SER A 146 8.66 -0.88 4.45
CA SER A 146 7.35 -0.25 4.64
C SER A 146 6.26 -0.98 3.88
N SER A 147 6.44 -1.29 2.60
CA SER A 147 5.49 -2.02 1.77
C SER A 147 5.19 -3.40 2.35
N SER A 148 6.24 -4.15 2.72
CA SER A 148 6.09 -5.47 3.34
C SER A 148 5.31 -5.41 4.65
N SER A 149 5.54 -4.37 5.47
CA SER A 149 4.78 -4.15 6.71
C SER A 149 3.32 -3.79 6.43
N MET A 150 3.05 -2.95 5.43
CA MET A 150 1.70 -2.53 5.04
C MET A 150 0.88 -3.70 4.48
N TYR A 151 1.46 -4.53 3.61
CA TYR A 151 0.79 -5.71 3.09
C TYR A 151 0.50 -6.71 4.21
N THR A 152 1.47 -6.93 5.10
CA THR A 152 1.31 -7.79 6.28
C THR A 152 0.16 -7.29 7.16
N TYR A 153 0.08 -5.98 7.43
CA TYR A 153 -1.03 -5.37 8.16
C TYR A 153 -2.37 -5.60 7.47
N ALA A 154 -2.47 -5.27 6.19
CA ALA A 154 -3.72 -5.38 5.44
C ALA A 154 -4.21 -6.83 5.32
N PHE A 155 -3.29 -7.80 5.16
CA PHE A 155 -3.62 -9.22 5.18
C PHE A 155 -4.16 -9.66 6.55
N ALA A 156 -3.46 -9.30 7.64
CA ALA A 156 -3.90 -9.67 8.99
C ALA A 156 -5.25 -9.03 9.33
N LYS A 157 -5.42 -7.72 9.07
CA LYS A 157 -6.67 -7.01 9.31
C LYS A 157 -7.81 -7.53 8.44
N GLY A 158 -7.55 -7.77 7.16
CA GLY A 158 -8.51 -8.32 6.22
C GLY A 158 -9.06 -9.67 6.69
N VAL A 159 -8.22 -10.55 7.26
CA VAL A 159 -8.70 -11.80 7.87
C VAL A 159 -9.47 -11.54 9.17
N ASN A 160 -8.96 -10.70 10.07
CA ASN A 160 -9.62 -10.37 11.34
C ASN A 160 -11.03 -9.79 11.15
N LYS A 161 -11.26 -9.09 10.03
CA LYS A 161 -12.53 -8.50 9.65
C LYS A 161 -13.39 -9.39 8.74
N GLY A 162 -12.89 -10.56 8.34
CA GLY A 162 -13.62 -11.51 7.49
C GLY A 162 -13.65 -11.15 6.00
N TYR A 163 -12.82 -10.20 5.55
CA TYR A 163 -12.73 -9.78 4.14
C TYR A 163 -11.84 -10.71 3.30
N LEU A 164 -10.83 -11.30 3.94
CA LEU A 164 -9.86 -12.20 3.30
C LEU A 164 -9.94 -13.62 3.89
N ASP A 165 -9.60 -14.62 3.08
CA ASP A 165 -9.52 -16.01 3.51
C ASP A 165 -8.46 -16.21 4.61
N LYS A 166 -8.70 -17.17 5.52
CA LYS A 166 -7.82 -17.46 6.67
C LYS A 166 -6.37 -17.76 6.28
N LYS A 167 -6.09 -18.23 5.05
CA LYS A 167 -4.72 -18.45 4.56
C LYS A 167 -3.85 -17.19 4.63
N TYR A 168 -4.45 -16.00 4.43
CA TYR A 168 -3.72 -14.73 4.46
C TYR A 168 -3.16 -14.39 5.84
N LEU A 169 -3.75 -14.93 6.92
CA LEU A 169 -3.19 -14.74 8.26
C LEU A 169 -1.90 -15.53 8.46
N ASN A 170 -1.80 -16.73 7.87
CA ASN A 170 -0.55 -17.49 7.91
C ASN A 170 0.54 -16.79 7.09
N ILE A 171 0.18 -16.27 5.91
CA ILE A 171 1.08 -15.48 5.07
C ILE A 171 1.53 -14.21 5.81
N ALA A 172 0.62 -13.50 6.47
CA ALA A 172 0.94 -12.33 7.26
C ALA A 172 1.87 -12.66 8.44
N ARG A 173 1.65 -13.77 9.16
CA ARG A 173 2.55 -14.20 10.25
C ARG A 173 3.95 -14.52 9.74
N GLU A 174 4.05 -15.29 8.65
CA GLU A 174 5.33 -15.62 8.03
C GLU A 174 6.07 -14.36 7.56
N SER A 175 5.37 -13.44 6.89
CA SER A 175 5.97 -12.16 6.47
C SER A 175 6.36 -11.28 7.66
N PHE A 176 5.58 -11.26 8.73
CA PHE A 176 5.91 -10.54 9.96
C PHE A 176 7.20 -11.07 10.60
N ASP A 177 7.32 -12.39 10.75
CA ASP A 177 8.53 -13.03 11.26
C ASP A 177 9.73 -12.77 10.33
N SER A 178 9.51 -12.76 9.01
CA SER A 178 10.52 -12.41 8.02
C SER A 178 10.98 -10.96 8.10
N ILE A 179 10.11 -10.00 8.42
CA ILE A 179 10.52 -8.60 8.66
C ILE A 179 11.54 -8.56 9.80
N PHE A 180 11.29 -9.27 10.90
CA PHE A 180 12.25 -9.36 12.00
C PHE A 180 13.57 -10.01 11.58
N LYS A 181 13.50 -11.09 10.80
CA LYS A 181 14.68 -11.83 10.37
C LYS A 181 15.58 -11.05 9.41
N HIS A 182 14.98 -10.30 8.48
CA HIS A 182 15.71 -9.73 7.34
C HIS A 182 15.85 -8.21 7.40
N LEU A 183 14.98 -7.51 8.11
CA LEU A 183 14.89 -6.05 8.07
C LEU A 183 15.07 -5.38 9.44
N VAL A 184 15.03 -6.14 10.53
CA VAL A 184 15.25 -5.62 11.88
C VAL A 184 16.67 -5.92 12.36
N THR A 185 17.30 -4.92 12.95
CA THR A 185 18.52 -5.09 13.75
C THR A 185 18.29 -4.62 15.18
N TYR A 186 19.19 -5.03 16.09
CA TYR A 186 19.14 -4.67 17.50
C TYR A 186 20.46 -4.00 17.91
N ASN A 187 20.41 -3.04 18.82
CA ASN A 187 21.62 -2.58 19.53
C ASN A 187 21.85 -3.40 20.81
N ASP A 188 22.94 -3.10 21.52
CA ASP A 188 23.31 -3.78 22.78
C ASP A 188 22.28 -3.62 23.90
N GLU A 189 21.44 -2.58 23.85
CA GLU A 189 20.36 -2.32 24.80
C GLU A 189 19.06 -3.06 24.44
N GLY A 190 19.02 -3.74 23.29
CA GLY A 190 17.83 -4.43 22.79
C GLY A 190 16.84 -3.52 22.05
N ASN A 191 17.20 -2.28 21.74
CA ASN A 191 16.36 -1.39 20.92
C ASN A 191 16.24 -1.92 19.49
N ILE A 192 15.03 -1.83 18.94
CA ILE A 192 14.68 -2.32 17.61
C ILE A 192 14.94 -1.24 16.56
N PHE A 193 15.60 -1.64 15.46
CA PHE A 193 15.87 -0.78 14.30
C PHE A 193 15.29 -1.42 13.03
N LEU A 194 14.27 -0.80 12.46
CA LEU A 194 13.68 -1.22 11.18
C LEU A 194 14.46 -0.56 10.03
N ASN A 195 15.13 -1.37 9.21
CA ASN A 195 16.01 -0.94 8.13
C ASN A 195 15.33 -1.03 6.76
N ASN A 196 16.01 -0.58 5.71
CA ASN A 196 15.53 -0.61 4.32
C ASN A 196 14.14 0.00 4.10
N VAL A 197 13.84 1.09 4.82
CA VAL A 197 12.65 1.89 4.54
C VAL A 197 13.00 2.91 3.46
N ALA A 198 12.33 2.90 2.31
CA ALA A 198 12.52 3.94 1.31
C ALA A 198 12.17 5.31 1.93
N SER A 199 13.02 6.32 1.82
CA SER A 199 12.78 7.59 2.52
C SER A 199 11.62 8.40 1.94
N VAL A 200 11.52 8.40 0.62
CA VAL A 200 10.50 9.09 -0.16
C VAL A 200 10.33 8.34 -1.48
N GLY A 201 9.19 8.53 -2.11
CA GLY A 201 8.90 8.18 -3.49
C GLY A 201 7.86 9.18 -3.97
N GLY A 202 7.85 9.50 -5.26
CA GLY A 202 7.02 10.58 -5.79
C GLY A 202 7.26 10.82 -7.26
N LEU A 203 6.40 11.62 -7.88
CA LEU A 203 6.41 11.87 -9.32
C LEU A 203 6.45 13.38 -9.62
N GLY A 204 7.07 13.77 -10.72
CA GLY A 204 7.21 15.16 -11.14
C GLY A 204 8.01 16.02 -10.16
N GLY A 205 7.63 17.30 -10.02
CA GLY A 205 8.27 18.22 -9.07
C GLY A 205 9.64 18.76 -9.51
N LYS A 206 10.41 19.29 -8.54
CA LYS A 206 11.78 19.83 -8.72
C LYS A 206 12.67 19.39 -7.55
N PRO A 207 13.79 18.65 -7.77
CA PRO A 207 14.21 18.08 -9.05
C PRO A 207 13.13 17.17 -9.66
N TYR A 208 13.16 17.01 -10.98
CA TYR A 208 12.10 16.26 -11.67
C TYR A 208 12.25 14.77 -11.42
N ARG A 209 11.17 14.14 -10.93
CA ARG A 209 11.12 12.72 -10.59
C ARG A 209 10.32 12.01 -11.68
N ASP A 210 11.00 11.23 -12.51
CA ASP A 210 10.41 10.62 -13.70
C ASP A 210 9.65 9.31 -13.43
N GLY A 211 9.71 8.80 -12.19
CA GLY A 211 9.06 7.56 -11.81
C GLY A 211 9.72 6.31 -12.41
N SER A 212 10.90 6.44 -13.03
CA SER A 212 11.67 5.30 -13.54
C SER A 212 12.08 4.34 -12.42
N PHE A 213 12.46 3.12 -12.79
CA PHE A 213 13.04 2.17 -11.84
C PHE A 213 14.28 2.78 -11.19
N GLU A 214 15.16 3.37 -12.00
CA GLU A 214 16.39 4.05 -11.56
C GLU A 214 16.09 5.13 -10.52
N TYR A 215 15.05 5.93 -10.74
CA TYR A 215 14.60 6.92 -9.77
C TYR A 215 14.19 6.28 -8.44
N TYR A 216 13.29 5.27 -8.44
CA TYR A 216 12.85 4.65 -7.19
C TYR A 216 13.96 3.91 -6.43
N ILE A 217 14.95 3.38 -7.15
CA ILE A 217 16.12 2.73 -6.56
C ILE A 217 17.13 3.77 -6.05
N SER A 218 17.20 4.95 -6.67
CA SER A 218 18.09 6.03 -6.24
C SER A 218 17.68 6.66 -4.91
N GLU A 219 16.42 6.52 -4.51
CA GLU A 219 15.91 7.12 -3.29
C GLU A 219 16.56 6.52 -2.04
N PRO A 220 17.02 7.34 -1.07
CA PRO A 220 17.74 6.85 0.09
C PRO A 220 16.93 5.86 0.93
N LYS A 221 17.59 4.81 1.39
CA LYS A 221 17.08 3.89 2.41
C LYS A 221 17.36 4.49 3.79
N ARG A 222 16.37 4.45 4.68
CA ARG A 222 16.44 4.95 6.05
C ARG A 222 16.12 3.85 7.06
N THR A 223 16.74 3.97 8.22
CA THR A 223 16.40 3.19 9.41
C THR A 223 15.44 3.99 10.28
N ASN A 224 14.42 3.34 10.83
CA ASN A 224 13.41 3.94 11.71
C ASN A 224 12.68 5.15 11.09
N ASP A 225 12.54 5.19 9.77
CA ASP A 225 11.64 6.16 9.13
C ASP A 225 10.19 5.85 9.51
N PHE A 226 9.45 6.89 9.91
CA PHE A 226 8.07 6.77 10.39
C PHE A 226 7.12 6.13 9.38
N LYS A 227 7.42 6.22 8.07
CA LYS A 227 6.62 5.60 6.99
C LYS A 227 6.73 4.08 7.00
N GLY A 228 7.78 3.51 7.59
CA GLY A 228 7.92 2.07 7.81
C GLY A 228 7.53 1.66 9.23
N TYR A 229 7.94 2.45 10.23
CA TYR A 229 7.73 2.11 11.64
C TYR A 229 6.24 2.07 12.03
N GLY A 230 5.43 3.00 11.52
CA GLY A 230 3.97 3.00 11.76
C GLY A 230 3.29 1.72 11.27
N PRO A 231 3.39 1.37 9.98
CA PRO A 231 2.87 0.12 9.43
C PRO A 231 3.41 -1.13 10.12
N PHE A 232 4.68 -1.13 10.54
CA PHE A 232 5.28 -2.24 11.28
C PHE A 232 4.61 -2.47 12.64
N LEU A 233 4.32 -1.40 13.39
CA LEU A 233 3.57 -1.50 14.64
C LEU A 233 2.11 -1.93 14.41
N LEU A 234 1.47 -1.40 13.37
CA LEU A 234 0.09 -1.76 13.02
C LEU A 234 -0.01 -3.25 12.65
N SER A 235 0.95 -3.78 11.89
CA SER A 235 0.98 -5.20 11.56
C SER A 235 1.16 -6.07 12.81
N ALA A 236 2.03 -5.67 13.76
CA ALA A 236 2.18 -6.36 15.04
C ALA A 236 0.86 -6.41 15.84
N ILE A 237 0.11 -5.30 15.86
CA ILE A 237 -1.19 -5.21 16.55
C ILE A 237 -2.20 -6.18 15.93
N GLU A 238 -2.33 -6.21 14.60
CA GLU A 238 -3.31 -7.06 13.93
C GLU A 238 -2.94 -8.56 14.00
N ILE A 239 -1.64 -8.88 13.91
CA ILE A 239 -1.14 -10.24 14.14
C ILE A 239 -1.42 -10.70 15.58
N TYR A 240 -1.27 -9.80 16.56
CA TYR A 240 -1.61 -10.09 17.95
C TYR A 240 -3.11 -10.31 18.15
N ARG A 241 -3.97 -9.43 17.60
CA ARG A 241 -5.43 -9.56 17.65
C ARG A 241 -5.90 -10.91 17.09
N ALA A 242 -5.25 -11.38 16.02
CA ALA A 242 -5.55 -12.67 15.42
C ALA A 242 -5.23 -13.88 16.31
N LYS A 243 -4.39 -13.74 17.35
CA LYS A 243 -4.14 -14.81 18.35
C LYS A 243 -5.29 -14.98 19.34
N SER A 244 -6.14 -13.96 19.49
CA SER A 244 -7.29 -13.96 20.42
C SER A 244 -8.54 -14.63 19.86
N PHE A 245 -8.54 -15.04 18.58
CA PHE A 245 -9.61 -15.82 17.95
C PHE A 245 -9.32 -17.34 18.01
N LYS A 246 -8.96 -17.83 19.20
CA LYS A 246 -8.92 -19.28 19.48
C LYS A 246 -10.24 -19.75 20.08
#